data_AF-A0A7D5S3P9-F1
#
_entry.id   AF-A0A7D5S3P9-F1
#
_cell.length_a   1.000
_cell.length_b   1.000
_cell.length_c   1.000
_cell.angle_alpha   90.00
_cell.angle_beta   90.00
_cell.angle_gamma   90.00
#
_symmetry.space_group_name_H-M   'P 1'
#
loop_
_entity.id
_entity.type
_entity.pdbx_description
1 polymer ?
#
loop_
_entity_poly.entity_id
_entity_poly.type
_entity_poly.pdbx_seq_one_letter_code
_entity_poly.pdbx_strand_id
1 'polypeptide(L)'
;MRRIIRRGTDTARNSFPILEETVQNLKQLPATELQTGPALRGDAKTQDRHLQKLKNHPNYTRIYEAISASIQHMYANKPSNS
;
A
#
# COMPACT_ATOMS: atom_id res chain seq x y z
N MET A 1 -7.24 0.97 -41.27
CA MET A 1 -8.07 0.61 -40.09
C MET A 1 -7.41 1.11 -38.82
N ARG A 2 -7.93 2.19 -38.22
CA ARG A 2 -7.40 2.75 -36.97
C ARG A 2 -7.84 1.86 -35.81
N ARG A 3 -6.88 1.23 -35.12
CA ARG A 3 -7.13 0.39 -33.94
C ARG A 3 -7.51 1.34 -32.80
N ILE A 4 -8.79 1.37 -32.46
CA ILE A 4 -9.32 2.09 -31.29
C ILE A 4 -8.71 1.41 -30.06
N ILE A 5 -7.77 2.10 -29.40
CA ILE A 5 -7.22 1.68 -28.11
C ILE A 5 -8.37 1.81 -27.09
N ARG A 6 -8.99 0.69 -26.73
CA ARG A 6 -9.79 0.63 -25.49
C ARG A 6 -8.82 0.86 -24.33
N ARG A 7 -8.87 2.04 -23.70
CA ARG A 7 -8.23 2.30 -22.40
C ARG A 7 -8.98 1.54 -21.30
N GLY A 8 -8.84 0.22 -21.28
CA GLY A 8 -9.05 -0.55 -20.06
C GLY A 8 -7.78 -0.42 -19.24
N THR A 9 -7.88 0.18 -18.05
CA THR A 9 -6.73 0.43 -17.18
C THR A 9 -6.16 -0.90 -16.69
N ASP A 10 -5.08 -1.36 -17.31
CA ASP A 10 -4.30 -2.50 -16.83
C ASP A 10 -3.55 -2.06 -15.56
N THR A 11 -4.27 -2.04 -14.43
CA THR A 11 -3.76 -1.59 -13.12
C THR A 11 -2.52 -2.39 -12.70
N ALA A 12 -2.41 -3.65 -13.12
CA ALA A 12 -1.24 -4.47 -12.88
C ALA A 12 0.00 -3.91 -13.60
N ARG A 13 -0.13 -3.50 -14.87
CA ARG A 13 0.97 -2.89 -15.62
C ARG A 13 1.48 -1.59 -14.99
N ASN A 14 0.58 -0.78 -14.43
CA ASN A 14 0.96 0.50 -13.81
C ASN A 14 1.60 0.33 -12.44
N SER A 15 1.35 -0.77 -11.74
CA SER A 15 1.88 -1.03 -10.40
C SER A 15 3.24 -1.76 -10.44
N PHE A 16 3.56 -2.39 -11.58
CA PHE A 16 4.78 -3.18 -11.75
C PHE A 16 6.08 -2.44 -11.37
N PRO A 17 6.29 -1.17 -11.76
CA PRO A 17 7.53 -0.46 -11.41
C PRO A 17 7.73 -0.30 -9.89
N ILE A 18 6.67 0.00 -9.15
CA ILE A 18 6.75 0.19 -7.69
C ILE A 18 6.99 -1.14 -6.98
N LEU A 19 6.38 -2.24 -7.48
CA LEU A 19 6.62 -3.57 -6.94
C LEU A 19 8.06 -4.01 -7.19
N GLU A 20 8.59 -3.77 -8.39
CA GLU A 20 9.98 -4.06 -8.73
C GLU A 20 10.95 -3.29 -7.83
N GLU A 21 10.75 -1.98 -7.68
CA GLU A 21 11.56 -1.14 -6.79
C GLU A 21 11.53 -1.65 -5.34
N THR A 22 10.33 -2.00 -4.83
CA THR A 22 10.17 -2.54 -3.47
C THR A 22 10.98 -3.83 -3.29
N VAL A 23 10.92 -4.75 -4.25
CA VAL A 23 11.68 -6.02 -4.21
C VAL A 23 13.18 -5.78 -4.33
N GLN A 24 13.63 -4.84 -5.15
CA GLN A 24 15.06 -4.51 -5.25
C GLN A 24 15.59 -3.88 -3.96
N ASN A 25 14.82 -3.02 -3.31
CA ASN A 25 15.21 -2.39 -2.06
C ASN A 25 15.33 -3.42 -0.91
N LEU A 26 14.47 -4.45 -0.89
CA LEU A 26 14.53 -5.54 0.10
C LEU A 26 15.84 -6.34 0.05
N LYS A 27 16.61 -6.25 -1.04
CA LYS A 27 17.95 -6.86 -1.12
C LYS A 27 19.02 -6.10 -0.33
N GLN A 28 18.75 -4.85 0.02
CA GLN A 28 19.71 -3.92 0.59
C GLN A 28 19.34 -3.49 2.01
N LEU A 29 18.04 -3.36 2.30
CA LEU A 29 17.53 -2.89 3.59
C LEU A 29 16.43 -3.83 4.13
N PRO A 30 16.31 -3.99 5.46
CA PRO A 30 15.26 -4.82 6.04
C PRO A 30 13.87 -4.21 5.77
N ALA A 31 12.87 -5.07 5.62
CA ALA A 31 11.48 -4.64 5.37
C ALA A 31 10.97 -3.64 6.42
N THR A 32 11.43 -3.78 7.66
CA THR A 32 11.10 -2.90 8.77
C THR A 32 11.56 -1.45 8.57
N GLU A 33 12.60 -1.22 7.77
CA GLU A 33 13.10 0.13 7.44
C GLU A 33 12.52 0.68 6.14
N LEU A 34 12.09 -0.21 5.24
CA LEU A 34 11.54 0.15 3.92
C LEU A 34 10.05 0.43 3.92
N GLN A 35 9.31 0.01 4.95
CA GLN A 35 7.88 0.25 5.02
C GLN A 35 7.56 1.74 4.94
N THR A 36 6.59 2.09 4.09
CA THR A 36 6.07 3.46 3.97
C THR A 36 4.54 3.46 3.96
N GLY A 37 3.93 4.62 3.73
CA GLY A 37 2.50 4.77 3.50
C GLY A 37 1.71 5.42 4.64
N PRO A 38 0.40 5.61 4.46
CA PRO A 38 -0.43 6.37 5.39
C PRO A 38 -0.68 5.64 6.72
N ALA A 39 -0.68 4.30 6.73
CA ALA A 39 -0.82 3.50 7.95
C ALA A 39 0.36 3.75 8.91
N LEU A 40 1.59 3.69 8.39
CA LEU A 40 2.81 3.92 9.17
C LEU A 40 2.87 5.35 9.75
N ARG A 41 2.47 6.36 8.98
CA ARG A 41 2.52 7.77 9.41
C ARG A 41 1.30 8.22 10.24
N GLY A 42 0.31 7.36 10.45
CA GLY A 42 -0.94 7.74 11.11
C GLY A 42 -1.79 8.75 10.30
N ASP A 43 -1.64 8.78 8.97
CA ASP A 43 -2.42 9.67 8.09
C ASP A 43 -3.85 9.15 7.91
N ALA A 44 -4.70 9.41 8.91
CA ALA A 44 -6.10 8.98 8.93
C ALA A 44 -6.90 9.52 7.73
N LYS A 45 -6.68 10.79 7.34
CA LYS A 45 -7.40 11.42 6.22
C LYS A 45 -7.17 10.67 4.90
N THR A 46 -5.94 10.22 4.65
CA THR A 46 -5.66 9.41 3.45
C THR A 46 -6.24 8.00 3.56
N GLN A 47 -6.19 7.37 4.74
CA GLN A 47 -6.81 6.05 4.96
C GLN A 47 -8.32 6.09 4.75
N ASP A 48 -9.02 7.10 5.29
CA ASP A 48 -10.46 7.30 5.10
C ASP A 48 -10.82 7.43 3.62
N ARG A 49 -10.04 8.21 2.87
CA ARG A 49 -10.23 8.34 1.41
C ARG A 49 -10.06 7.00 0.68
N HIS A 50 -9.15 6.14 1.11
CA HIS A 50 -8.99 4.81 0.53
C HIS A 50 -10.18 3.91 0.86
N LEU A 51 -10.62 3.89 2.13
CA LEU A 51 -11.79 3.14 2.57
C LEU A 51 -13.05 3.56 1.81
N GLN A 52 -13.24 4.86 1.56
CA GLN A 52 -14.35 5.36 0.75
C GLN A 52 -14.33 4.85 -0.70
N LYS A 53 -13.15 4.64 -1.29
CA LYS A 53 -13.02 4.01 -2.62
C LYS A 53 -13.33 2.52 -2.58
N LEU A 54 -13.12 1.87 -1.44
CA LEU A 54 -13.35 0.44 -1.25
C LEU A 54 -14.76 0.11 -0.72
N LYS A 55 -15.63 1.11 -0.48
CA LYS A 55 -16.94 0.93 0.16
C LYS A 55 -17.84 -0.16 -0.44
N ASN A 56 -17.73 -0.40 -1.76
CA ASN A 56 -18.50 -1.42 -2.48
C ASN A 56 -17.77 -2.77 -2.62
N HIS A 57 -16.61 -2.92 -1.97
CA HIS A 57 -15.73 -4.08 -2.07
C HIS A 57 -15.36 -4.59 -0.66
N PRO A 58 -16.30 -5.17 0.09
CA PRO A 58 -16.13 -5.47 1.52
C PRO A 58 -14.92 -6.37 1.82
N ASN A 59 -14.61 -7.32 0.93
CA ASN A 59 -13.43 -8.18 1.08
C ASN A 59 -12.12 -7.39 1.00
N TYR A 60 -12.04 -6.39 0.11
CA TYR A 60 -10.85 -5.54 -0.02
C TYR A 60 -10.74 -4.56 1.14
N THR A 61 -11.85 -4.02 1.62
CA THR A 61 -11.89 -3.20 2.85
C THR A 61 -11.29 -3.97 4.03
N ARG A 62 -11.74 -5.21 4.24
CA ARG A 62 -11.25 -6.04 5.35
C ARG A 62 -9.75 -6.32 5.27
N ILE A 63 -9.24 -6.60 4.06
CA ILE A 63 -7.79 -6.81 3.84
C ILE A 63 -7.02 -5.52 4.12
N TYR A 64 -7.51 -4.39 3.60
CA TYR A 64 -6.87 -3.09 3.78
C TYR A 64 -6.77 -2.70 5.26
N GLU A 65 -7.85 -2.85 6.01
CA GLU A 65 -7.91 -2.57 7.45
C GLU A 65 -6.96 -3.49 8.23
N ALA A 66 -6.98 -4.80 7.95
CA ALA A 66 -6.12 -5.77 8.62
C ALA A 66 -4.63 -5.48 8.41
N ILE A 67 -4.23 -5.16 7.18
CA ILE A 67 -2.83 -4.81 6.86
C ILE A 67 -2.46 -3.48 7.52
N SER A 68 -3.33 -2.46 7.46
CA SER A 68 -3.06 -1.15 8.04
C SER A 68 -2.90 -1.21 9.56
N ALA A 69 -3.77 -1.97 10.24
CA ALA A 69 -3.69 -2.20 11.67
C ALA A 69 -2.41 -2.98 12.05
N SER A 70 -2.04 -3.99 11.26
CA SER A 70 -0.79 -4.75 11.45
C SER A 70 0.44 -3.84 11.36
N ILE A 71 0.50 -2.96 10.35
CA ILE A 71 1.57 -1.96 10.22
C ILE A 71 1.57 -1.05 11.46
N GLN A 72 0.45 -0.46 11.84
CA GLN A 72 0.41 0.44 13.00
C GLN A 72 0.89 -0.26 14.28
N HIS A 73 0.45 -1.49 14.54
CA HIS A 73 0.87 -2.26 15.70
C HIS A 73 2.37 -2.58 15.70
N MET A 74 2.91 -2.98 14.54
CA MET A 74 4.34 -3.30 14.39
C MET A 74 5.22 -2.08 14.70
N TYR A 75 4.80 -0.87 14.33
CA TYR A 75 5.62 0.34 14.44
C TYR A 75 5.31 1.21 15.66
N ALA A 76 4.15 1.05 16.29
CA ALA A 76 3.85 1.68 17.59
C ALA A 76 4.74 1.14 18.72
N ASN A 77 5.18 -0.12 18.61
CA ASN A 77 5.98 -0.81 19.64
C ASN A 77 7.49 -0.81 19.34
N LYS A 78 7.97 0.08 18.45
CA LYS A 78 9.43 0.20 18.21
C LYS A 78 10.06 0.75 19.49
N PRO A 79 11.01 0.04 20.15
CA PRO A 79 11.71 0.61 21.28
C PRO A 79 12.40 1.89 20.79
N SER A 80 12.18 2.99 21.52
CA SER A 80 12.96 4.21 21.33
C SER A 80 14.42 3.85 21.52
N ASN A 81 15.20 3.84 20.44
CA ASN A 81 16.65 3.73 20.55
C ASN A 81 17.12 4.84 21.51
N SER A 82 17.51 4.43 22.73
CA SER A 82 18.28 5.22 23.70
C SER A 82 19.75 4.96 23.47
#